data_AF-A0A183BIE3-F1
#
_entry.id   AF-A0A183BIE3-F1
#
_cell.length_a   1.000
_cell.length_b   1.000
_cell.length_c   1.000
_cell.angle_alpha   90.00
_cell.angle_beta   90.00
_cell.angle_gamma   90.00
#
_symmetry.space_group_name_H-M   'P 1'
#
loop_
_entity.id
_entity.type
_entity.pdbx_description
1 polymer ?
#
loop_
_entity_poly.entity_id
_entity_poly.type
_entity_poly.pdbx_seq_one_letter_code
_entity_poly.pdbx_strand_id
1 'polypeptide(L)'
;MPPSTLSEANPESITFLDMPKEVLRQILAKLPDHVSILEVAKANETFQALVDCEQKQWRSLCLCHFTQAQIDKHKSSDSVTWRQLFFMLKKYYGLKEVYADLIHICCHCKALFWKDHGHPCVSKETAPSVRVTPQQFVDMLLFL
;
A
#
# COMPACT_ATOMS: atom_id res chain seq x y z
N MET A 1 11.26 15.07 -26.57
CA MET A 1 12.60 15.05 -25.96
C MET A 1 12.78 13.70 -25.28
N PRO A 2 13.77 12.90 -25.67
CA PRO A 2 14.10 11.68 -24.94
C PRO A 2 14.63 12.05 -23.54
N PRO A 3 14.37 11.23 -22.51
CA PRO A 3 14.95 11.45 -21.19
C PRO A 3 16.46 11.23 -21.26
N SER A 4 17.23 12.24 -20.91
CA SER A 4 18.69 12.15 -20.81
C SER A 4 19.07 11.08 -19.78
N THR A 5 19.89 10.13 -20.21
CA THR A 5 20.55 9.16 -19.32
C THR A 5 21.57 9.88 -18.45
N LEU A 6 21.84 9.34 -17.25
CA LEU A 6 22.74 9.87 -16.19
C LEU A 6 24.09 10.47 -16.66
N SER A 7 24.56 10.15 -17.85
CA SER A 7 25.79 10.65 -18.45
C SER A 7 25.75 12.10 -18.97
N GLU A 8 24.59 12.78 -18.96
CA GLU A 8 24.43 14.17 -19.44
C GLU A 8 23.99 15.15 -18.33
N ALA A 9 24.21 14.83 -17.06
CA ALA A 9 23.88 15.75 -15.97
C ALA A 9 24.85 16.95 -16.00
N ASN A 10 24.34 18.14 -16.35
CA ASN A 10 25.08 19.39 -16.16
C ASN A 10 25.43 19.53 -14.66
N PRO A 11 26.70 19.70 -14.26
CA PRO A 11 27.10 19.83 -12.86
C PRO A 11 26.48 21.04 -12.14
N GLU A 12 25.92 22.01 -12.85
CA GLU A 12 25.15 23.12 -12.26
C GLU A 12 23.65 22.81 -12.12
N SER A 13 23.19 21.65 -12.56
CA SER A 13 21.78 21.26 -12.46
C SER A 13 21.47 20.85 -11.03
N ILE A 14 20.51 21.55 -10.42
CA ILE A 14 19.93 21.15 -9.14
C ILE A 14 19.27 19.79 -9.31
N THR A 15 19.67 18.83 -8.49
CA THR A 15 19.12 17.49 -8.44
C THR A 15 18.12 17.37 -7.30
N PHE A 16 17.32 16.31 -7.33
CA PHE A 16 16.38 16.01 -6.26
C PHE A 16 17.07 15.84 -4.90
N LEU A 17 18.32 15.34 -4.87
CA LEU A 17 19.08 15.12 -3.64
C LEU A 17 19.62 16.41 -3.02
N ASP A 18 19.65 17.52 -3.76
CA ASP A 18 20.08 18.83 -3.25
C ASP A 18 19.01 19.52 -2.40
N MET A 19 17.79 18.95 -2.34
CA MET A 19 16.73 19.47 -1.48
C MET A 19 17.05 19.28 0.00
N PRO A 20 16.58 20.18 0.88
CA PRO A 20 16.71 19.99 2.32
C PRO A 20 16.12 18.64 2.77
N LYS A 21 16.80 17.96 3.69
CA LYS A 21 16.40 16.63 4.21
C LYS A 21 14.95 16.58 4.72
N GLU A 22 14.45 17.68 5.27
CA GLU A 22 13.08 17.76 5.75
C GLU A 22 12.04 17.75 4.60
N VAL A 23 12.36 18.36 3.46
CA VAL A 23 11.51 18.30 2.26
C VAL A 23 11.50 16.88 1.71
N LEU A 24 12.67 16.24 1.65
CA LEU A 24 12.78 14.84 1.24
C LEU A 24 11.93 13.93 2.15
N ARG A 25 12.00 14.10 3.47
CA ARG A 25 11.13 13.36 4.42
C ARG A 25 9.65 13.57 4.15
N GLN A 26 9.22 14.82 3.93
CA GLN A 26 7.81 15.09 3.64
C GLN A 26 7.34 14.39 2.36
N ILE A 27 8.19 14.30 1.34
CA ILE A 27 7.89 13.56 0.10
C ILE A 27 7.82 12.05 0.38
N LEU A 28 8.81 11.50 1.10
CA LEU A 28 8.81 10.08 1.48
C LEU A 28 7.59 9.71 2.31
N ALA A 29 7.16 10.57 3.23
CA ALA A 29 5.97 10.38 4.05
C ALA A 29 4.66 10.32 3.25
N LYS A 30 4.65 10.71 1.97
CA LYS A 30 3.52 10.57 1.05
C LYS A 30 3.50 9.26 0.27
N LEU A 31 4.54 8.43 0.39
CA LEU A 31 4.55 7.13 -0.27
C LEU A 31 3.44 6.23 0.27
N PRO A 32 2.71 5.53 -0.62
CA PRO A 32 1.45 4.89 -0.25
C PRO A 32 1.65 3.58 0.52
N ASP A 33 2.79 2.89 0.31
CA ASP A 33 3.02 1.56 0.84
C ASP A 33 4.49 1.29 1.19
N HIS A 34 4.68 0.19 1.93
CA HIS A 34 5.98 -0.30 2.34
C HIS A 34 6.90 -0.70 1.17
N VAL A 35 6.37 -1.04 -0.01
CA VAL A 35 7.19 -1.44 -1.16
C VAL A 35 7.86 -0.21 -1.72
N SER A 36 7.08 0.83 -1.99
CA SER A 36 7.54 2.12 -2.48
C SER A 36 8.62 2.71 -1.57
N ILE A 37 8.42 2.66 -0.25
CA ILE A 37 9.40 3.13 0.73
C ILE A 37 10.72 2.36 0.62
N LEU A 38 10.67 1.02 0.48
CA LEU A 38 11.87 0.20 0.36
C LEU A 38 12.59 0.40 -0.97
N GLU A 39 11.87 0.54 -2.08
CA GLU A 39 12.48 0.80 -3.39
C GLU A 39 13.19 2.16 -3.43
N VAL A 40 12.61 3.18 -2.79
CA VAL A 40 13.28 4.48 -2.66
C VAL A 40 14.54 4.38 -1.80
N ALA A 41 14.50 3.61 -0.71
CA ALA A 41 15.68 3.37 0.12
C ALA A 41 16.81 2.68 -0.66
N LYS A 42 16.49 1.72 -1.56
CA LYS A 42 17.46 1.05 -2.43
C LYS A 42 18.04 1.97 -3.50
N ALA A 43 17.32 3.01 -3.92
CA ALA A 43 17.75 3.89 -5.00
C ALA A 43 18.95 4.79 -4.62
N ASN A 44 19.09 5.16 -3.34
CA ASN A 44 20.19 6.02 -2.89
C ASN A 44 20.44 5.90 -1.37
N GLU A 45 21.71 5.96 -0.95
CA GLU A 45 22.11 5.90 0.47
C GLU A 45 21.50 7.03 1.32
N THR A 46 21.30 8.22 0.74
CA THR A 46 20.63 9.34 1.42
C THR A 46 19.20 8.96 1.80
N PHE A 47 18.47 8.28 0.89
CA PHE A 47 17.12 7.80 1.18
C PHE A 47 17.12 6.64 2.17
N GLN A 48 18.09 5.73 2.08
CA GLN A 48 18.25 4.65 3.06
C GLN A 48 18.35 5.22 4.48
N ALA A 49 19.23 6.21 4.68
CA ALA A 49 19.39 6.86 5.98
C ALA A 49 18.12 7.60 6.45
N LEU A 50 17.38 8.23 5.54
CA LEU A 50 16.11 8.88 5.89
C LEU A 50 15.05 7.87 6.33
N VAL A 51 14.84 6.81 5.56
CA VAL A 51 13.84 5.75 5.82
C VAL A 51 14.12 5.01 7.13
N ASP A 52 15.38 4.78 7.47
CA ASP A 52 15.77 4.12 8.72
C ASP A 52 15.43 4.95 9.96
N CYS A 53 15.50 6.29 9.85
CA CYS A 53 15.10 7.20 10.91
C CYS A 53 13.57 7.40 11.01
N GLU A 54 12.80 6.98 10.00
CA GLU A 54 11.42 7.43 9.81
C GLU A 54 10.38 6.56 10.55
N GLN A 55 10.53 6.45 11.87
CA GLN A 55 9.66 5.62 12.73
C GLN A 55 8.18 6.00 12.67
N LYS A 56 7.85 7.28 12.42
CA LYS A 56 6.47 7.76 12.32
C LYS A 56 5.73 7.13 11.13
N GLN A 57 6.40 6.97 9.99
CA GLN A 57 5.79 6.41 8.79
C GLN A 57 5.49 4.92 8.98
N TRP A 58 6.45 4.16 9.51
CA TRP A 58 6.25 2.75 9.85
C TRP A 58 5.14 2.55 10.88
N ARG A 59 5.03 3.44 11.88
CA ARG A 59 3.92 3.45 12.82
C ARG A 59 2.57 3.66 12.12
N SER A 60 2.49 4.63 11.21
CA SER A 60 1.28 4.90 10.43
C SER A 60 0.86 3.68 9.59
N LEU A 61 1.83 3.01 8.96
CA LEU A 61 1.58 1.77 8.22
C LEU A 61 1.05 0.66 9.12
N CYS A 62 1.62 0.49 10.32
CA CYS A 62 1.11 -0.49 11.27
C CYS A 62 -0.36 -0.20 11.65
N LEU A 63 -0.68 1.05 11.98
CA LEU A 63 -2.03 1.45 12.37
C LEU A 63 -3.05 1.35 11.22
N CYS A 64 -2.60 1.45 9.98
CA CYS A 64 -3.45 1.29 8.80
C CYS A 64 -3.84 -0.19 8.58
N HIS A 65 -2.89 -1.12 8.76
CA HIS A 65 -3.09 -2.53 8.41
C HIS A 65 -3.46 -3.43 9.60
N PHE A 66 -3.12 -3.05 10.82
CA PHE A 66 -3.28 -3.90 12.00
C PHE A 66 -4.10 -3.21 13.10
N THR A 67 -4.83 -4.02 13.85
CA THR A 67 -5.57 -3.57 15.03
C THR A 67 -4.63 -3.28 16.19
N GLN A 68 -5.05 -2.40 17.10
CA GLN A 68 -4.26 -2.06 18.29
C GLN A 68 -3.90 -3.30 19.12
N ALA A 69 -4.82 -4.26 19.27
CA ALA A 69 -4.58 -5.51 19.96
C ALA A 69 -3.48 -6.38 19.31
N GLN A 70 -3.42 -6.41 17.97
CA GLN A 70 -2.34 -7.10 17.24
C GLN A 70 -1.00 -6.40 17.47
N ILE A 71 -0.98 -5.06 17.44
CA ILE A 71 0.22 -4.26 17.68
C ILE A 71 0.73 -4.49 19.10
N ASP A 72 -0.12 -4.34 20.12
CA ASP A 72 0.27 -4.44 21.53
C ASP A 72 0.76 -5.85 21.89
N LYS A 73 0.17 -6.88 21.28
CA LYS A 73 0.60 -8.27 21.49
C LYS A 73 2.06 -8.51 21.09
N HIS A 74 2.51 -7.90 20.00
CA HIS A 74 3.87 -8.11 19.46
C HIS A 74 4.84 -6.97 19.79
N LYS A 75 4.33 -5.84 20.30
CA LYS A 75 5.12 -4.75 20.86
C LYS A 75 5.49 -5.09 22.30
N SER A 76 6.21 -6.19 22.48
CA SER A 76 6.53 -6.77 23.79
C SER A 76 7.72 -6.08 24.48
N SER A 77 8.46 -5.21 23.78
CA SER A 77 9.58 -4.43 24.33
C SER A 77 9.79 -3.11 23.57
N ASP A 78 10.29 -2.09 24.28
CA ASP A 78 10.66 -0.79 23.68
C ASP A 78 11.84 -0.87 22.69
N SER A 79 12.51 -2.03 22.62
CA SER A 79 13.64 -2.26 21.72
C SER A 79 13.23 -2.55 20.27
N VAL A 80 11.96 -2.89 20.00
CA VAL A 80 11.50 -3.20 18.64
C VAL A 80 11.12 -1.92 17.91
N THR A 81 11.80 -1.64 16.80
CA THR A 81 11.46 -0.51 15.94
C THR A 81 10.13 -0.74 15.23
N TRP A 82 9.44 0.34 14.83
CA TRP A 82 8.17 0.22 14.11
C TRP A 82 8.32 -0.51 12.77
N ARG A 83 9.47 -0.35 12.11
CA ARG A 83 9.80 -1.09 10.88
C ARG A 83 9.84 -2.61 11.12
N GLN A 84 10.56 -3.04 12.15
CA GLN A 84 10.63 -4.46 12.52
C GLN A 84 9.26 -5.01 12.90
N LEU A 85 8.49 -4.25 13.70
CA LEU A 85 7.14 -4.63 14.09
C LEU A 85 6.23 -4.76 12.86
N PHE A 86 6.31 -3.87 11.88
CA PHE A 86 5.53 -3.94 10.65
C PHE A 86 5.76 -5.25 9.90
N PHE A 87 7.03 -5.62 9.65
CA PHE A 87 7.34 -6.85 8.93
C PHE A 87 6.96 -8.11 9.71
N MET A 88 7.07 -8.07 11.03
CA MET A 88 6.59 -9.14 11.90
C MET A 88 5.07 -9.30 11.76
N LEU A 89 4.30 -8.23 11.96
CA LEU A 89 2.84 -8.26 11.86
C LEU A 89 2.37 -8.65 10.45
N LYS A 90 3.02 -8.15 9.40
CA LYS A 90 2.77 -8.55 8.01
C LYS A 90 2.91 -10.06 7.83
N LYS A 91 3.93 -10.67 8.44
CA LYS A 91 4.16 -12.12 8.37
C LYS A 91 3.08 -12.92 9.13
N TYR A 92 2.62 -12.42 10.28
CA TYR A 92 1.63 -13.13 11.11
C TYR A 92 0.18 -12.96 10.64
N TYR A 93 -0.19 -11.78 10.14
CA TYR A 93 -1.58 -11.42 9.89
C TYR A 93 -1.90 -11.09 8.43
N GLY A 94 -0.87 -10.96 7.57
CA GLY A 94 -1.03 -10.41 6.24
C GLY A 94 -1.32 -8.91 6.27
N LEU A 95 -1.48 -8.28 5.10
CA LEU A 95 -1.88 -6.88 5.01
C LEU A 95 -3.38 -6.77 4.78
N LYS A 96 -4.00 -5.78 5.43
CA LYS A 96 -5.39 -5.43 5.14
C LYS A 96 -5.49 -4.87 3.70
N GLU A 97 -6.29 -5.53 2.87
CA GLU A 97 -6.66 -5.04 1.54
C GLU A 97 -7.85 -4.08 1.64
N VAL A 98 -7.60 -2.80 1.40
CA VAL A 98 -8.62 -1.76 1.32
C VAL A 98 -8.67 -1.29 -0.13
N TYR A 99 -9.80 -1.52 -0.79
CA TYR A 99 -10.08 -0.98 -2.12
C TYR A 99 -11.12 0.13 -1.99
N ALA A 100 -11.01 1.16 -2.83
CA ALA A 100 -11.92 2.30 -2.81
C ALA A 100 -13.38 1.85 -3.03
N ASP A 101 -13.59 0.98 -4.01
CA ASP A 101 -14.89 0.38 -4.30
C ASP A 101 -14.78 -1.15 -4.26
N LEU A 102 -15.82 -1.79 -3.75
CA LEU A 102 -15.93 -3.25 -3.71
C LEU A 102 -16.90 -3.74 -4.78
N ILE A 103 -16.38 -4.54 -5.70
CA ILE A 103 -17.18 -5.27 -6.67
C ILE A 103 -17.69 -6.56 -6.04
N HIS A 104 -18.96 -6.84 -6.29
CA HIS A 104 -19.64 -8.05 -5.86
C HIS A 104 -20.13 -8.81 -7.09
N ILE A 105 -20.20 -10.13 -6.98
CA ILE A 105 -20.89 -10.98 -7.95
C ILE A 105 -22.20 -11.47 -7.35
N CYS A 106 -23.30 -11.31 -8.10
CA CYS A 106 -24.60 -11.81 -7.68
C CYS A 106 -24.65 -13.34 -7.79
N CYS A 107 -25.09 -14.03 -6.73
CA CYS A 107 -25.22 -15.48 -6.77
C CYS A 107 -26.33 -15.96 -7.71
N HIS A 108 -27.34 -15.12 -7.99
CA HIS A 108 -28.48 -15.44 -8.85
C HIS A 108 -28.19 -15.20 -10.34
N CYS A 109 -27.93 -13.95 -10.73
CA CYS A 109 -27.75 -13.58 -12.15
C CYS A 109 -26.30 -13.56 -12.62
N LYS A 110 -25.33 -13.79 -11.72
CA LYS A 110 -23.88 -13.73 -11.99
C LYS A 110 -23.36 -12.38 -12.51
N ALA A 111 -24.18 -11.32 -12.44
CA ALA A 111 -23.74 -9.97 -12.74
C ALA A 111 -22.69 -9.51 -11.72
N LEU A 112 -21.62 -8.87 -12.22
CA LEU A 112 -20.67 -8.09 -11.43
C LEU A 112 -21.21 -6.68 -11.25
N PHE A 113 -21.19 -6.16 -10.02
CA PHE A 113 -21.79 -4.87 -9.70
C PHE A 113 -21.15 -4.25 -8.46
N TRP A 114 -21.20 -2.92 -8.39
CA TRP A 114 -20.56 -2.19 -7.29
C TRP A 114 -21.54 -2.20 -6.13
N LYS A 115 -21.07 -2.57 -4.93
CA LYS A 115 -21.96 -2.79 -3.78
C LYS A 115 -22.87 -1.59 -3.51
N ASP A 116 -22.34 -0.38 -3.67
CA ASP A 116 -23.06 0.87 -3.37
C ASP A 116 -24.03 1.30 -4.50
N HIS A 117 -23.88 0.76 -5.70
CA HIS A 117 -24.74 1.07 -6.85
C HIS A 117 -25.77 -0.02 -7.15
N GLY A 118 -25.58 -1.23 -6.61
CA GLY A 118 -26.50 -2.35 -6.80
C GLY A 118 -26.52 -2.87 -8.24
N HIS A 119 -27.49 -3.75 -8.54
CA HIS A 119 -27.72 -4.26 -9.89
C HIS A 119 -29.20 -4.63 -10.09
N PRO A 120 -29.70 -4.60 -11.34
CA PRO A 120 -31.08 -4.96 -11.65
C PRO A 120 -31.25 -6.49 -11.66
N CYS A 121 -31.32 -7.11 -10.49
CA CYS A 121 -31.64 -8.53 -10.36
C CYS A 121 -33.14 -8.79 -10.53
N VAL A 122 -33.51 -9.87 -11.24
CA VAL A 122 -34.91 -10.30 -11.38
C VAL A 122 -35.43 -10.99 -10.11
N SER A 123 -34.54 -11.43 -9.20
CA SER A 123 -34.93 -11.97 -7.89
C SER A 123 -35.61 -10.90 -7.05
N LYS A 124 -36.85 -11.17 -6.61
CA LYS A 124 -37.69 -10.24 -5.84
C LYS A 124 -37.19 -9.98 -4.41
N GLU A 125 -36.36 -10.87 -3.88
CA GLU A 125 -35.63 -10.69 -2.61
C GLU A 125 -34.15 -10.49 -2.90
N THR A 126 -33.49 -9.62 -2.12
CA THR A 126 -32.07 -9.28 -2.24
C THR A 126 -31.21 -10.52 -2.37
N ALA A 127 -30.87 -10.88 -3.60
CA ALA A 127 -30.08 -12.06 -3.90
C ALA A 127 -28.73 -11.95 -3.18
N PRO A 128 -28.23 -13.03 -2.56
CA PRO A 128 -26.93 -12.99 -1.90
C PRO A 128 -25.86 -12.67 -2.94
N SER A 129 -24.83 -11.93 -2.51
CA SER A 129 -23.70 -11.56 -3.35
C SER A 129 -22.39 -11.82 -2.62
N VAL A 130 -21.35 -12.13 -3.38
CA VAL A 130 -20.01 -12.43 -2.85
C VAL A 130 -19.06 -11.34 -3.29
N ARG A 131 -18.23 -10.86 -2.37
CA ARG A 131 -17.15 -9.91 -2.69
C ARG A 131 -16.16 -10.56 -3.64
N VAL A 132 -15.72 -9.81 -4.65
CA VAL A 132 -14.65 -10.21 -5.57
C VAL A 132 -13.42 -9.37 -5.28
N THR A 133 -12.28 -10.01 -4.99
CA THR A 133 -10.99 -9.31 -4.88
C THR A 133 -10.45 -8.97 -6.28
N PRO A 134 -9.56 -7.97 -6.44
CA PRO A 134 -8.99 -7.65 -7.75
C PRO A 134 -8.30 -8.84 -8.42
N GLN A 135 -7.60 -9.68 -7.66
CA GLN A 135 -7.00 -10.88 -8.22
C GLN A 135 -8.06 -11.85 -8.75
N GLN A 136 -9.13 -12.10 -7.97
CA GLN A 136 -10.24 -12.95 -8.43
C GLN A 136 -10.92 -12.37 -9.67
N PHE A 137 -11.05 -11.05 -9.78
CA PHE A 137 -11.60 -10.41 -10.96
C PHE A 137 -10.71 -10.63 -12.19
N VAL A 138 -9.40 -10.46 -12.05
CA VAL A 138 -8.45 -10.76 -13.14
C VAL A 138 -8.50 -12.23 -13.54
N ASP A 139 -8.53 -13.14 -12.56
CA ASP A 139 -8.62 -14.58 -12.83
C ASP A 139 -9.91 -14.91 -13.61
N MET A 140 -11.06 -14.32 -13.24
CA MET A 140 -12.32 -14.49 -13.99
C MET A 140 -12.19 -14.07 -15.46
N LEU A 141 -11.41 -13.02 -15.77
CA LEU A 141 -11.20 -12.58 -17.15
C LEU A 141 -10.26 -13.51 -17.94
N LEU A 142 -9.32 -14.17 -17.28
CA LEU A 142 -8.38 -15.09 -17.92
C LEU A 142 -9.01 -16.44 -18.29
N PHE A 143 -10.15 -16.79 -17.69
CA PHE A 143 -10.92 -18.00 -17.97
C PHE A 143 -12.17 -17.78 -18.83
N LEU A 144 -12.34 -16.57 -19.39
CA LEU A 144 -13.33 -16.24 -20.42
C LEU A 144 -12.73 -16.44 -21.82
#